data_AF-A0A1X7K5G2-F1
#
_entry.id   AF-A0A1X7K5G2-F1
#
_cell.length_a   1.000
_cell.length_b   1.000
_cell.length_c   1.000
_cell.angle_alpha   90.00
_cell.angle_beta   90.00
_cell.angle_gamma   90.00
#
_symmetry.space_group_name_H-M   'P 1'
#
loop_
_entity.id
_entity.type
_entity.pdbx_description
1 polymer ?
#
loop_
_entity_poly.entity_id
_entity_poly.type
_entity_poly.pdbx_seq_one_letter_code
_entity_poly.pdbx_strand_id
1 'polypeptide(L)'
;MPRFKRAIVRCEKCNSEFAVSESFAKSMRYCPACSSALTPPIEEVQKDLKFLVASYIDKYGMDFVLDAIKSIKMKEGVTALQALADEYYLLR
;
A
#
# COMPACT_ATOMS: atom_id res chain seq x y z
N MET A 1 -36.04 -3.65 -6.25
CA MET A 1 -34.75 -4.39 -6.15
C MET A 1 -33.63 -3.38 -5.97
N PRO A 2 -32.84 -3.42 -4.88
CA PRO A 2 -31.70 -2.52 -4.74
C PRO A 2 -30.67 -2.83 -5.84
N ARG A 3 -30.28 -1.80 -6.60
CA ARG A 3 -29.22 -1.90 -7.61
C ARG A 3 -27.90 -2.04 -6.86
N PHE A 4 -27.39 -3.26 -6.72
CA PHE A 4 -26.04 -3.47 -6.21
C PHE A 4 -25.06 -2.82 -7.19
N LYS A 5 -24.37 -1.76 -6.76
CA LYS A 5 -23.30 -1.15 -7.53
C LYS A 5 -22.18 -2.19 -7.67
N ARG A 6 -21.84 -2.49 -8.93
CA ARG A 6 -20.75 -3.40 -9.28
C ARG A 6 -19.50 -2.56 -9.58
N ALA A 7 -18.37 -2.97 -9.03
CA ALA A 7 -17.07 -2.43 -9.33
C ALA A 7 -16.30 -3.44 -10.18
N ILE A 8 -15.53 -2.95 -11.14
CA ILE A 8 -14.59 -3.75 -11.91
C ILE A 8 -13.23 -3.64 -11.22
N VAL A 9 -12.72 -4.77 -10.74
CA VAL A 9 -11.39 -4.86 -10.13
C VAL A 9 -10.48 -5.57 -11.10
N ARG A 10 -9.32 -4.97 -11.41
CA ARG A 10 -8.30 -5.56 -12.28
C ARG A 10 -7.06 -5.90 -11.46
N CYS A 11 -6.57 -7.12 -11.60
CA CYS A 11 -5.30 -7.50 -10.99
C CYS A 11 -4.13 -7.02 -11.88
N GLU A 12 -3.21 -6.23 -11.33
CA GLU A 12 -2.03 -5.73 -12.09
C GLU A 12 -1.05 -6.84 -12.46
N LYS A 13 -1.03 -7.96 -11.73
CA LYS A 13 -0.09 -9.07 -11.97
C LYS A 13 -0.53 -10.01 -13.08
N CYS A 14 -1.79 -10.45 -13.06
CA CYS A 14 -2.30 -11.43 -14.03
C CYS A 14 -3.29 -10.82 -15.03
N ASN A 15 -3.57 -9.52 -14.95
CA ASN A 15 -4.52 -8.79 -15.80
C ASN A 15 -5.95 -9.33 -15.83
N SER A 16 -6.31 -10.22 -14.90
CA SER A 16 -7.68 -10.71 -14.79
C SER A 16 -8.59 -9.62 -14.23
N GLU A 17 -9.77 -9.49 -14.83
CA GLU A 17 -10.81 -8.54 -14.44
C GLU A 17 -11.99 -9.27 -13.79
N PHE A 18 -12.49 -8.70 -12.70
CA PHE A 18 -13.58 -9.28 -11.92
C PHE A 18 -14.65 -8.23 -11.68
N ALA A 19 -15.89 -8.55 -12.05
CA ALA A 19 -17.05 -7.75 -11.69
C ALA A 19 -17.57 -8.22 -10.32
N VAL A 20 -17.32 -7.44 -9.28
CA VAL A 20 -17.72 -7.74 -7.90
C VAL A 20 -18.59 -6.62 -7.34
N SER A 21 -19.25 -6.84 -6.20
CA SER A 21 -19.95 -5.74 -5.52
C SER A 21 -18.94 -4.72 -4.99
N GLU A 22 -19.31 -3.44 -4.93
CA GLU A 22 -18.43 -2.39 -4.37
C GLU A 22 -17.95 -2.72 -2.95
N SER A 23 -18.82 -3.28 -2.11
CA SER A 23 -18.45 -3.68 -0.74
C SER A 23 -17.39 -4.78 -0.74
N PHE A 24 -17.49 -5.73 -1.68
CA PHE A 24 -16.50 -6.80 -1.80
C PHE A 24 -15.20 -6.29 -2.42
N ALA A 25 -15.25 -5.39 -3.40
CA ALA A 25 -14.07 -4.77 -3.97
C ALA A 25 -13.19 -4.10 -2.90
N LYS A 26 -13.81 -3.41 -1.93
CA LYS A 26 -13.09 -2.75 -0.81
C LYS A 26 -12.43 -3.74 0.16
N SER A 27 -13.00 -4.93 0.36
CA SER A 27 -12.41 -5.93 1.27
C SER A 27 -11.49 -6.92 0.57
N MET A 28 -11.38 -6.84 -0.77
CA MET A 28 -10.65 -7.78 -1.59
C MET A 28 -9.14 -7.53 -1.50
N ARG A 29 -8.45 -8.36 -0.72
CA ARG A 29 -6.99 -8.26 -0.53
C ARG A 29 -6.17 -9.05 -1.53
N TYR A 30 -6.75 -10.08 -2.14
CA TYR A 30 -6.05 -11.01 -3.01
C TYR A 30 -6.81 -11.26 -4.30
N CYS A 31 -6.07 -11.45 -5.39
CA CYS A 31 -6.61 -11.81 -6.68
C CYS A 31 -7.12 -13.27 -6.65
N PRO A 32 -8.35 -13.58 -7.10
CA PRO A 32 -8.88 -14.95 -7.08
C PRO A 32 -8.21 -15.85 -8.12
N ALA A 33 -7.63 -15.28 -9.18
CA ALA A 33 -7.02 -16.05 -10.26
C ALA A 33 -5.56 -16.43 -9.98
N CYS A 34 -4.79 -15.55 -9.34
CA CYS A 34 -3.35 -15.76 -9.14
C CYS A 34 -2.89 -15.65 -7.67
N SER A 35 -3.84 -15.53 -6.74
CA SER A 35 -3.63 -15.42 -5.28
C SER A 35 -2.67 -14.29 -4.87
N SER A 36 -2.37 -13.37 -5.77
CA SER A 36 -1.43 -12.28 -5.51
C SER A 36 -2.15 -11.14 -4.82
N ALA A 37 -1.44 -10.46 -3.90
CA ALA A 37 -1.99 -9.30 -3.22
C ALA A 37 -2.45 -8.27 -4.26
N LEU A 38 -3.68 -7.80 -4.11
CA LEU A 38 -4.17 -6.66 -4.88
C LEU A 38 -3.62 -5.39 -4.26
N THR A 39 -3.23 -4.44 -5.11
CA THR A 39 -2.75 -3.14 -4.67
C THR A 39 -3.89 -2.45 -3.91
N PRO A 40 -3.75 -2.19 -2.60
CA PRO A 40 -4.79 -1.54 -1.82
C PRO A 40 -5.01 -0.11 -2.33
N PRO A 41 -6.21 0.47 -2.13
CA PRO A 41 -6.47 1.87 -2.45
C PRO A 41 -5.50 2.80 -1.72
N ILE A 42 -5.16 3.93 -2.34
CA ILE A 42 -4.24 4.92 -1.76
C ILE A 42 -4.76 5.38 -0.38
N GLU A 43 -6.07 5.48 -0.18
CA GLU A 43 -6.68 5.89 1.09
C GLU A 43 -6.40 4.89 2.21
N GLU A 44 -6.36 3.58 1.91
CA GLU A 44 -6.03 2.54 2.89
C GLU A 44 -4.55 2.59 3.24
N VAL A 45 -3.68 2.72 2.23
CA VAL A 45 -2.23 2.88 2.46
C VAL A 45 -1.94 4.12 3.31
N GLN A 46 -2.61 5.24 3.03
CA GLN A 46 -2.49 6.47 3.81
C GLN A 46 -2.95 6.28 5.25
N LYS A 47 -4.02 5.51 5.48
CA LYS A 47 -4.52 5.22 6.84
C LYS A 47 -3.49 4.41 7.62
N ASP A 48 -2.93 3.36 7.03
CA ASP A 48 -1.92 2.53 7.67
C ASP A 48 -0.65 3.32 7.98
N LEU A 49 -0.18 4.16 7.04
CA LEU A 49 0.95 5.07 7.27
C LEU A 49 0.68 6.04 8.42
N LYS A 50 -0.53 6.63 8.50
CA LYS A 50 -0.90 7.53 9.62
C LYS A 50 -0.82 6.82 10.97
N PHE A 51 -1.32 5.58 11.06
CA PHE A 51 -1.24 4.80 12.30
C PHE A 51 0.20 4.48 12.70
N LEU A 52 1.04 4.09 11.74
CA LEU A 52 2.45 3.83 12.00
C LEU A 52 3.14 5.10 12.52
N VAL A 53 3.02 6.21 11.79
CA VAL A 53 3.65 7.49 12.17
C VAL A 53 3.19 7.93 13.56
N ALA A 54 1.88 7.85 13.86
CA ALA A 54 1.35 8.19 15.18
C ALA A 54 1.98 7.34 16.30
N SER A 55 2.11 6.02 16.10
CA SER A 55 2.76 5.13 17.06
C SER A 55 4.24 5.49 17.32
N TYR A 56 4.97 5.90 16.28
CA TYR A 56 6.33 6.39 16.43
C TYR A 56 6.40 7.75 17.15
N ILE A 57 5.44 8.65 16.88
CA ILE A 57 5.35 9.95 17.58
C ILE A 57 5.12 9.72 19.08
N ASP A 58 4.21 8.83 19.45
CA ASP A 58 3.93 8.51 20.85
C ASP A 58 5.17 7.95 21.57
N LYS A 59 6.03 7.21 20.84
CA LYS A 59 7.22 6.58 21.41
C LYS A 59 8.45 7.48 21.48
N TYR A 60 8.68 8.32 20.48
CA TYR A 60 9.94 9.06 20.31
C TYR A 60 9.78 10.58 20.27
N GLY A 61 8.54 11.09 20.26
CA GLY A 61 8.24 12.52 20.13
C GLY A 61 8.15 12.98 18.67
N MET A 62 7.33 14.01 18.44
CA MET A 62 7.00 14.51 17.10
C MET A 62 8.23 15.02 16.34
N ASP A 63 9.06 15.84 16.98
CA ASP A 63 10.20 16.48 16.32
C ASP A 63 11.22 15.46 15.80
N PHE A 64 11.55 14.45 16.61
CA PHE A 64 12.45 13.37 16.22
C PHE A 64 11.93 12.59 15.01
N VAL A 65 10.64 12.23 15.02
CA VAL A 65 10.03 11.48 13.92
C VAL A 65 9.99 12.31 12.63
N LEU A 66 9.65 13.60 12.73
CA LEU A 66 9.65 14.48 11.56
C LEU A 66 11.04 14.67 10.97
N ASP A 67 12.06 14.82 11.81
CA ASP A 67 13.45 14.94 11.33
C ASP A 67 13.95 13.63 10.72
N ALA A 68 13.61 12.48 11.31
CA ALA A 68 13.90 11.18 10.73
C ALA A 68 13.26 11.02 9.34
N ILE A 69 11.97 11.35 9.18
CA ILE A 69 11.28 11.29 7.88
C ILE A 69 11.96 12.20 6.84
N LYS A 70 12.31 13.44 7.20
CA LYS A 70 13.01 14.36 6.29
C LYS A 70 14.40 13.87 5.89
N SER A 71 15.05 13.07 6.73
CA SER A 71 16.39 12.54 6.46
C SER A 71 16.40 11.37 5.45
N ILE A 72 15.24 10.76 5.16
CA ILE A 72 15.11 9.66 4.20
C ILE A 72 15.34 10.22 2.79
N LYS A 73 16.51 9.92 2.22
CA LYS A 73 16.86 10.30 0.84
C LYS A 73 16.46 9.19 -0.12
N MET A 74 15.40 9.41 -0.89
CA MET A 74 15.15 8.59 -2.09
C MET A 74 15.92 9.18 -3.27
N LYS A 75 16.72 8.35 -3.95
CA LYS A 75 17.34 8.74 -5.22
C LYS A 75 16.23 8.96 -6.25
N GLU A 76 16.27 10.08 -6.98
CA GLU A 76 15.32 10.33 -8.07
C GLU A 76 15.35 9.17 -9.08
N GLY A 77 14.16 8.74 -9.52
CA GLY A 77 14.01 7.66 -10.50
C GLY A 77 14.18 6.23 -9.96
N VAL A 78 14.42 6.04 -8.65
CA VAL A 78 14.54 4.69 -8.05
C VAL A 78 13.22 4.28 -7.39
N THR A 79 12.76 3.05 -7.66
CA THR A 79 11.55 2.52 -7.02
C THR A 79 11.78 2.32 -5.51
N ALA A 80 10.72 2.43 -4.70
CA ALA A 80 10.82 2.24 -3.25
C ALA A 80 11.41 0.85 -2.87
N LEU A 81 11.08 -0.19 -3.64
CA LEU A 81 11.62 -1.53 -3.45
C LEU A 81 13.14 -1.57 -3.64
N GLN A 82 13.64 -0.86 -4.65
CA GLN A 82 15.04 -0.89 -5.04
C GLN A 82 15.89 -0.05 -4.08
N ALA A 83 15.35 1.07 -3.59
CA ALA A 83 15.95 1.83 -2.49
C ALA A 83 16.08 0.98 -1.21
N LEU A 84 15.02 0.25 -0.83
CA LEU A 84 15.05 -0.64 0.34
C LEU A 84 16.02 -1.81 0.15
N ALA A 85 16.06 -2.41 -1.04
CA ALA A 85 16.97 -3.51 -1.33
C ALA A 85 18.45 -3.08 -1.22
N ASP A 86 18.77 -1.87 -1.70
CA ASP A 86 20.12 -1.30 -1.63
C ASP A 86 20.52 -0.96 -0.18
N GLU A 87 19.62 -0.37 0.59
CA GLU A 87 19.89 0.09 1.97
C GLU A 87 20.06 -1.08 2.95
N TYR A 88 19.25 -2.12 2.80
CA TYR A 88 19.24 -3.28 3.70
C TYR A 88 19.95 -4.52 3.13
N TYR A 89 20.64 -4.38 1.99
CA TYR A 89 21.38 -5.46 1.31
C TYR A 89 20.56 -6.73 1.05
N LEU A 90 19.25 -6.58 0.80
CA LEU A 90 18.31 -7.72 0.75
C LEU A 90 18.43 -8.57 -0.54
N LEU A 91 19.14 -8.07 -1.56
CA LEU A 91 19.29 -8.72 -2.87
C LEU A 91 20.75 -9.10 -3.21
N ARG A 92 21.65 -9.13 -2.22
CA ARG A 92 23.03 -9.61 -2.40
C ARG A 92 23.16 -11.11 -2.14
#